data_AF-A0A0C9RW12-F1
#
_entry.id   AF-A0A0C9RW12-F1
#
_cell.length_a   1.000
_cell.length_b   1.000
_cell.length_c   1.000
_cell.angle_alpha   90.00
_cell.angle_beta   90.00
_cell.angle_gamma   90.00
#
_symmetry.space_group_name_H-M   'P 1'
#
loop_
_entity.id
_entity.type
_entity.pdbx_description
1 polymer ?
#
loop_
_entity_poly.entity_id
_entity_poly.type
_entity_poly.pdbx_seq_one_letter_code
_entity_poly.pdbx_strand_id
1 'polypeptide(L)'
;MQEQRGQPAHNGALAEGFQNRYFEFQDFERKFEECISKSAVKTKFEQHSQRGKHIANEIRQTLDDILTRTQKMRVEQLSIKQEVHDKLNFTEQQLMLLTQEMKEKIHRMVEDVEQRVSKALNEEIKRLAVLVDEFSVPFHPECLVLNVYKRELHTHVENGLGSNLRARLSTALALNIESSQREMTDRMSGLLPETKRHLSMSIMPRREPFEILYRLNCDNLCADFHEDLEFRFSWGITALINRFTGKQGHKLAIANYPQDISQSLASPTDSIDSVKFVTNPVSFSSGNDDWSLATRIAIASITSQGTMGGLIVAGFMLKTVGWRLIGITGAIYGALYFYERLTWTNKAKEREFKRQYVSHATQKLRLIVDLTSANCSHQVQQELSSTFARLCHLVDEATSEMDTDLKTIALTLRTLEEAAANAKVLRNKANYLANELELFDAAYIRSLN
;
A
#
# COMPACT_ATOMS: atom_id res chain seq x y z
N MET A 1 -105.35 1.14 -26.14
CA MET A 1 -105.72 -0.16 -26.75
C MET A 1 -106.53 -0.02 -28.05
N GLN A 2 -107.61 0.78 -28.12
CA GLN A 2 -108.36 0.93 -29.39
C GLN A 2 -107.73 1.95 -30.37
N GLU A 3 -107.11 3.04 -29.90
CA GLU A 3 -106.51 4.05 -30.79
C GLU A 3 -105.32 3.53 -31.62
N GLN A 4 -104.59 2.53 -31.12
CA GLN A 4 -103.55 1.81 -31.88
C GLN A 4 -104.09 1.01 -33.09
N ARG A 5 -105.40 1.02 -33.34
CA ARG A 5 -106.04 0.47 -34.55
C ARG A 5 -106.62 1.53 -35.50
N GLY A 6 -106.30 2.82 -35.30
CA GLY A 6 -106.57 3.87 -36.30
C GLY A 6 -108.05 4.16 -36.56
N GLN A 7 -108.95 3.80 -35.63
CA GLN A 7 -110.37 4.18 -35.69
C GLN A 7 -110.59 5.54 -35.01
N PRO A 8 -111.47 6.41 -35.52
CA PRO A 8 -111.77 7.69 -34.88
C PRO A 8 -112.50 7.48 -33.55
N ALA A 9 -112.15 8.26 -32.52
CA ALA A 9 -112.69 8.15 -31.16
C ALA A 9 -114.18 8.52 -31.00
N HIS A 10 -114.92 8.73 -32.09
CA HIS A 10 -116.29 9.26 -32.10
C HIS A 10 -117.36 8.25 -31.59
N ASN A 11 -117.08 6.94 -31.67
CA ASN A 11 -118.09 5.87 -31.49
C ASN A 11 -118.64 5.67 -30.05
N GLY A 12 -118.53 6.67 -29.16
CA GLY A 12 -119.08 6.66 -27.80
C GLY A 12 -119.59 8.01 -27.28
N ALA A 13 -119.74 9.03 -28.13
CA ALA A 13 -120.15 10.37 -27.70
C ALA A 13 -121.65 10.45 -27.33
N LEU A 14 -121.96 10.48 -26.02
CA LEU A 14 -123.33 10.43 -25.49
C LEU A 14 -123.98 11.79 -25.13
N ALA A 15 -123.30 12.93 -25.32
CA ALA A 15 -123.87 14.25 -25.04
C ALA A 15 -123.18 15.37 -25.84
N GLU A 16 -123.93 16.43 -26.13
CA GLU A 16 -123.44 17.65 -26.77
C GLU A 16 -122.22 18.24 -26.03
N GLY A 17 -121.32 18.91 -26.77
CA GLY A 17 -120.06 19.43 -26.23
C GLY A 17 -119.00 18.37 -25.85
N PHE A 18 -119.16 17.10 -26.25
CA PHE A 18 -118.18 16.03 -26.00
C PHE A 18 -116.76 16.41 -26.45
N GLN A 19 -116.63 17.00 -27.64
CA GLN A 19 -115.35 17.44 -28.20
C GLN A 19 -114.58 18.39 -27.26
N ASN A 20 -115.29 19.34 -26.62
CA ASN A 20 -114.69 20.32 -25.72
C ASN A 20 -114.20 19.63 -24.45
N ARG A 21 -115.03 18.79 -23.83
CA ARG A 21 -114.66 18.02 -22.62
C ARG A 21 -113.49 17.06 -22.88
N TYR A 22 -113.38 16.52 -24.09
CA TYR A 22 -112.25 15.68 -24.50
C TYR A 22 -110.95 16.49 -24.59
N PHE A 23 -110.95 17.65 -25.24
CA PHE A 23 -109.77 18.54 -25.26
C PHE A 23 -109.41 19.08 -23.87
N GLU A 24 -110.40 19.38 -23.04
CA GLU A 24 -110.22 19.83 -21.65
C GLU A 24 -109.60 18.71 -20.78
N PHE A 25 -109.99 17.45 -21.00
CA PHE A 25 -109.35 16.29 -20.37
C PHE A 25 -107.92 16.04 -20.87
N GLN A 26 -107.66 16.17 -22.17
CA GLN A 26 -106.28 16.06 -22.72
C GLN A 26 -105.37 17.17 -22.17
N ASP A 27 -105.87 18.40 -22.01
CA ASP A 27 -105.11 19.49 -21.41
C ASP A 27 -104.89 19.28 -19.90
N PHE A 28 -105.87 18.70 -19.20
CA PHE A 28 -105.67 18.21 -17.83
C PHE A 28 -104.60 17.12 -17.75
N GLU A 29 -104.67 16.06 -18.55
CA GLU A 29 -103.68 14.97 -18.55
C GLU A 29 -102.28 15.49 -18.83
N ARG A 30 -102.12 16.37 -19.83
CA ARG A 30 -100.84 17.03 -20.14
C ARG A 30 -100.31 17.83 -18.94
N LYS A 31 -101.14 18.65 -18.31
CA LYS A 31 -100.74 19.46 -17.12
C LYS A 31 -100.47 18.59 -15.90
N PHE A 32 -101.17 17.48 -15.75
CA PHE A 32 -101.00 16.51 -14.67
C PHE A 32 -99.71 15.70 -14.83
N GLU A 33 -99.43 15.20 -16.03
CA GLU A 33 -98.16 14.56 -16.39
C GLU A 33 -96.99 15.53 -16.21
N GLU A 34 -97.09 16.77 -16.70
CA GLU A 34 -96.06 17.80 -16.51
C GLU A 34 -95.85 18.12 -15.03
N CYS A 35 -96.92 18.37 -14.26
CA CYS A 35 -96.81 18.68 -12.83
C CYS A 35 -96.19 17.53 -12.03
N ILE A 36 -96.61 16.28 -12.26
CA ILE A 36 -96.12 15.12 -11.52
C ILE A 36 -94.69 14.76 -11.95
N SER A 37 -94.37 14.76 -13.24
CA SER A 37 -93.01 14.47 -13.71
C SER A 37 -92.00 15.49 -13.19
N LYS A 38 -92.30 16.80 -13.32
CA LYS A 38 -91.45 17.87 -12.77
C LYS A 38 -91.28 17.76 -11.25
N SER A 39 -92.39 17.61 -10.51
CA SER A 39 -92.34 17.50 -9.04
C SER A 39 -91.62 16.23 -8.55
N ALA A 40 -91.83 15.09 -9.21
CA ALA A 40 -91.16 13.83 -8.88
C ALA A 40 -89.66 13.90 -9.15
N VAL A 41 -89.22 14.46 -10.29
CA VAL A 41 -87.78 14.61 -10.59
C VAL A 41 -87.10 15.48 -9.54
N LYS A 42 -87.69 16.64 -9.20
CA LYS A 42 -87.16 17.54 -8.17
C LYS A 42 -87.06 16.85 -6.81
N THR A 43 -88.19 16.36 -6.29
CA THR A 43 -88.26 15.76 -4.95
C THR A 43 -87.48 14.45 -4.79
N LYS A 44 -87.15 13.75 -5.88
CA LYS A 44 -86.30 12.54 -5.84
C LYS A 44 -84.82 12.83 -6.01
N PHE A 45 -84.42 13.76 -6.87
CA PHE A 45 -83.01 13.89 -7.28
C PHE A 45 -82.29 15.13 -6.74
N GLU A 46 -83.00 16.18 -6.29
CA GLU A 46 -82.38 17.43 -5.82
C GLU A 46 -81.40 17.21 -4.66
N GLN A 47 -81.79 16.46 -3.62
CA GLN A 47 -80.92 16.14 -2.49
C GLN A 47 -79.73 15.25 -2.89
N HIS A 48 -79.92 14.34 -3.85
CA HIS A 48 -78.84 13.47 -4.35
C HIS A 48 -77.81 14.25 -5.18
N SER A 49 -78.26 15.17 -6.03
CA SER A 49 -77.37 16.05 -6.80
C SER A 49 -76.56 16.99 -5.90
N GLN A 50 -77.23 17.67 -4.96
CA GLN A 50 -76.56 18.53 -3.97
C GLN A 50 -75.50 17.76 -3.17
N ARG A 51 -75.82 16.54 -2.69
CA ARG A 51 -74.87 15.69 -1.96
C ARG A 51 -73.73 15.20 -2.84
N GLY A 52 -73.99 14.87 -4.10
CA GLY A 52 -72.95 14.50 -5.08
C GLY A 52 -71.97 15.65 -5.34
N LYS A 53 -72.47 16.89 -5.48
CA LYS A 53 -71.64 18.10 -5.64
C LYS A 53 -70.81 18.43 -4.41
N HIS A 54 -71.35 18.20 -3.22
CA HIS A 54 -70.61 18.35 -1.97
C HIS A 54 -69.44 17.36 -1.91
N ILE A 55 -69.69 16.07 -2.12
CA ILE A 55 -68.65 15.02 -2.14
C ILE A 55 -67.60 15.29 -3.22
N ALA A 56 -68.02 15.70 -4.43
CA ALA A 56 -67.09 16.03 -5.51
C ALA A 56 -66.17 17.22 -5.15
N ASN A 57 -66.68 18.23 -4.43
CA ASN A 57 -65.88 19.35 -3.95
C ASN A 57 -64.94 18.96 -2.79
N GLU A 58 -65.37 18.12 -1.85
CA GLU A 58 -64.49 17.61 -0.77
C GLU A 58 -63.34 16.79 -1.34
N ILE A 59 -63.61 15.91 -2.31
CA ILE A 59 -62.60 15.16 -3.05
C ILE A 59 -61.65 16.11 -3.78
N ARG A 60 -62.18 17.11 -4.51
CA ARG A 60 -61.37 18.10 -5.22
C ARG A 60 -60.44 18.87 -4.28
N GLN A 61 -60.97 19.39 -3.16
CA GLN A 61 -60.19 20.13 -2.17
C GLN A 61 -59.12 19.27 -1.52
N THR A 62 -59.44 18.02 -1.15
CA THR A 62 -58.47 17.06 -0.59
C THR A 62 -57.34 16.77 -1.59
N LEU A 63 -57.64 16.68 -2.88
CA LEU A 63 -56.65 16.44 -3.92
C LEU A 63 -55.82 17.68 -4.26
N ASP A 64 -56.40 18.89 -4.20
CA ASP A 64 -55.65 20.15 -4.29
C ASP A 64 -54.65 20.26 -3.11
N ASP A 65 -55.08 19.94 -1.88
CA ASP A 65 -54.22 19.86 -0.69
C ASP A 65 -53.06 18.85 -0.85
N ILE A 66 -53.36 17.64 -1.35
CA ILE A 66 -52.35 16.61 -1.61
C ILE A 66 -51.35 17.11 -2.67
N LEU A 67 -51.82 17.69 -3.78
CA LEU A 67 -50.95 18.21 -4.83
C LEU A 67 -50.02 19.32 -4.32
N THR A 68 -50.52 20.21 -3.47
CA THR A 68 -49.70 21.26 -2.84
C THR A 68 -48.64 20.68 -1.90
N ARG A 69 -48.99 19.69 -1.07
CA ARG A 69 -48.04 19.00 -0.17
C ARG A 69 -46.97 18.23 -0.96
N THR A 70 -47.39 17.44 -1.95
CA THR A 70 -46.49 16.68 -2.84
C THR A 70 -45.55 17.62 -3.61
N GLN A 71 -46.03 18.76 -4.09
CA GLN A 71 -45.17 19.75 -4.76
C GLN A 71 -44.15 20.37 -3.79
N LYS A 72 -44.52 20.68 -2.54
CA LYS A 72 -43.57 21.15 -1.52
C LYS A 72 -42.49 20.10 -1.25
N MET A 73 -42.91 18.86 -0.95
CA MET A 73 -41.99 17.75 -0.69
C MET A 73 -41.05 17.48 -1.87
N ARG A 74 -41.53 17.61 -3.11
CA ARG A 74 -40.70 17.48 -4.32
C ARG A 74 -39.59 18.53 -4.37
N VAL A 75 -39.90 19.80 -4.08
CA VAL A 75 -38.90 20.89 -4.08
C VAL A 75 -37.87 20.68 -2.98
N GLU A 76 -38.31 20.29 -1.79
CA GLU A 76 -37.47 19.97 -0.63
C GLU A 76 -36.50 18.79 -0.93
N GLN A 77 -37.03 17.68 -1.46
CA GLN A 77 -36.23 16.51 -1.87
C GLN A 77 -35.27 16.83 -3.03
N LEU A 78 -35.64 17.70 -3.97
CA LEU A 78 -34.72 18.16 -5.03
C LEU A 78 -33.56 19.01 -4.47
N SER A 79 -33.83 19.87 -3.48
CA SER A 79 -32.79 20.66 -2.80
C SER A 79 -31.81 19.76 -2.05
N ILE A 80 -32.33 18.78 -1.29
CA ILE A 80 -31.49 17.81 -0.55
C ILE A 80 -30.68 16.96 -1.54
N LYS A 81 -31.28 16.51 -2.65
CA LYS A 81 -30.58 15.76 -3.69
C LYS A 81 -29.39 16.55 -4.24
N GLN A 82 -29.58 17.84 -4.52
CA GLN A 82 -28.48 18.67 -5.03
C GLN A 82 -27.39 18.83 -3.96
N GLU A 83 -27.74 19.14 -2.71
CA GLU A 83 -26.76 19.31 -1.63
C GLU A 83 -25.92 18.04 -1.39
N VAL A 84 -26.55 16.85 -1.39
CA VAL A 84 -25.83 15.57 -1.24
C VAL A 84 -24.97 15.27 -2.48
N HIS A 85 -25.43 15.59 -3.69
CA HIS A 85 -24.66 15.37 -4.91
C HIS A 85 -23.44 16.29 -5.00
N ASP A 86 -23.59 17.58 -4.69
CA ASP A 86 -22.51 18.56 -4.69
C ASP A 86 -21.46 18.20 -3.61
N LYS A 87 -21.89 17.71 -2.43
CA LYS A 87 -21.00 17.15 -1.39
C LYS A 87 -20.28 15.89 -1.84
N LEU A 88 -20.97 14.93 -2.46
CA LEU A 88 -20.37 13.70 -2.97
C LEU A 88 -19.29 14.00 -4.02
N ASN A 89 -19.62 14.81 -5.03
CA ASN A 89 -18.70 15.25 -6.08
C ASN A 89 -17.44 15.93 -5.49
N PHE A 90 -17.61 16.79 -4.48
CA PHE A 90 -16.49 17.43 -3.78
C PHE A 90 -15.62 16.42 -3.04
N THR A 91 -16.23 15.52 -2.27
CA THR A 91 -15.54 14.50 -1.48
C THR A 91 -14.73 13.54 -2.37
N GLU A 92 -15.28 13.08 -3.50
CA GLU A 92 -14.56 12.23 -4.46
C GLU A 92 -13.36 12.95 -5.08
N GLN A 93 -13.52 14.21 -5.50
CA GLN A 93 -12.44 15.02 -6.07
C GLN A 93 -11.33 15.29 -5.04
N GLN A 94 -11.68 15.63 -3.80
CA GLN A 94 -10.70 15.82 -2.74
C GLN A 94 -10.01 14.51 -2.35
N LEU A 95 -10.73 13.38 -2.27
CA LEU A 95 -10.15 12.07 -1.99
C LEU A 95 -9.11 11.68 -3.04
N MET A 96 -9.38 11.95 -4.32
CA MET A 96 -8.42 11.70 -5.41
C MET A 96 -7.14 12.54 -5.25
N LEU A 97 -7.26 13.84 -4.95
CA LEU A 97 -6.13 14.74 -4.74
C LEU A 97 -5.32 14.36 -3.49
N LEU A 98 -5.98 14.15 -2.35
CA LEU A 98 -5.34 13.67 -1.12
C LEU A 98 -4.63 12.33 -1.33
N THR A 99 -5.20 11.44 -2.15
CA THR A 99 -4.61 10.14 -2.44
C THR A 99 -3.30 10.26 -3.20
N GLN A 100 -3.19 11.17 -4.18
CA GLN A 100 -1.92 11.45 -4.84
C GLN A 100 -0.92 12.08 -3.86
N GLU A 101 -1.30 13.15 -3.17
CA GLU A 101 -0.40 13.86 -2.23
C GLU A 101 0.16 12.94 -1.15
N MET A 102 -0.67 12.07 -0.57
CA MET A 102 -0.23 11.13 0.46
C MET A 102 0.63 10.00 -0.09
N LYS A 103 0.38 9.50 -1.31
CA LYS A 103 1.30 8.57 -1.99
C LYS A 103 2.69 9.19 -2.20
N GLU A 104 2.74 10.41 -2.71
CA GLU A 104 3.99 11.13 -2.90
C GLU A 104 4.72 11.39 -1.57
N LYS A 105 3.99 11.78 -0.52
CA LYS A 105 4.55 11.99 0.82
C LYS A 105 5.12 10.71 1.42
N ILE A 106 4.41 9.59 1.30
CA ILE A 106 4.90 8.27 1.73
C ILE A 106 6.19 7.93 0.98
N HIS A 107 6.22 8.07 -0.35
CA HIS A 107 7.40 7.76 -1.16
C HIS A 107 8.62 8.57 -0.74
N ARG A 108 8.49 9.90 -0.59
CA ARG A 108 9.57 10.80 -0.13
C ARG A 108 10.05 10.44 1.29
N MET A 109 9.17 9.98 2.17
CA MET A 109 9.58 9.57 3.53
C MET A 109 10.25 8.19 3.56
N VAL A 110 9.89 7.28 2.66
CA VAL A 110 10.59 6.00 2.44
C VAL A 110 12.03 6.26 1.99
N GLU A 111 12.23 7.17 1.03
CA GLU A 111 13.57 7.62 0.58
C GLU A 111 14.40 8.26 1.72
N ASP A 112 13.80 9.16 2.50
CA ASP A 112 14.45 9.83 3.64
C ASP A 112 14.85 8.84 4.74
N VAL A 113 13.99 7.85 5.05
CA VAL A 113 14.31 6.74 5.97
C VAL A 113 15.50 5.94 5.44
N GLU A 114 15.47 5.55 4.17
CA GLU A 114 16.52 4.72 3.57
C GLU A 114 17.89 5.42 3.60
N GLN A 115 17.93 6.69 3.19
CA GLN A 115 19.14 7.52 3.23
C GLN A 115 19.66 7.72 4.66
N ARG A 116 18.77 7.95 5.65
CA ARG A 116 19.17 8.10 7.06
C ARG A 116 19.72 6.82 7.65
N VAL A 117 19.07 5.67 7.40
CA VAL A 117 19.54 4.36 7.88
C VAL A 117 20.87 4.00 7.23
N SER A 118 20.99 4.13 5.90
CA SER A 118 22.22 3.85 5.17
C SER A 118 23.38 4.74 5.63
N LYS A 119 23.13 6.05 5.82
CA LYS A 119 24.14 6.98 6.34
C LYS A 119 24.58 6.64 7.77
N ALA A 120 23.63 6.43 8.69
CA ALA A 120 23.94 6.13 10.09
C ALA A 120 24.71 4.81 10.23
N LEU A 121 24.30 3.77 9.51
CA LEU A 121 24.99 2.48 9.49
C LEU A 121 26.40 2.60 8.87
N ASN A 122 26.57 3.39 7.81
CA ASN A 122 27.90 3.71 7.27
C ASN A 122 28.79 4.50 8.25
N GLU A 123 28.22 5.33 9.12
CA GLU A 123 28.96 6.03 10.18
C GLU A 123 29.37 5.09 11.31
N GLU A 124 28.53 4.12 11.68
CA GLU A 124 28.88 3.10 12.68
C GLU A 124 29.86 2.05 12.15
N ILE A 125 29.75 1.64 10.88
CA ILE A 125 30.74 0.76 10.23
C ILE A 125 32.14 1.44 10.22
N LYS A 126 32.21 2.77 10.07
CA LYS A 126 33.49 3.52 10.20
C LYS A 126 34.04 3.55 11.63
N ARG A 127 33.19 3.32 12.64
CA ARG A 127 33.54 3.30 14.07
C ARG A 127 33.67 1.88 14.64
N LEU A 128 33.42 0.84 13.83
CA LEU A 128 33.46 -0.58 14.23
C LEU A 128 34.73 -0.98 14.98
N ALA A 129 35.89 -0.39 14.63
CA ALA A 129 37.14 -0.60 15.35
C ALA A 129 37.02 -0.31 16.86
N VAL A 130 36.35 0.78 17.24
CA VAL A 130 36.18 1.18 18.64
C VAL A 130 35.29 0.18 19.38
N LEU A 131 34.16 -0.21 18.77
CA LEU A 131 33.23 -1.19 19.35
C LEU A 131 33.89 -2.57 19.55
N VAL A 132 34.79 -2.97 18.64
CA VAL A 132 35.56 -4.22 18.74
C VAL A 132 36.72 -4.11 19.75
N ASP A 133 37.34 -2.95 19.91
CA ASP A 133 38.34 -2.71 20.95
C ASP A 133 37.71 -2.68 22.36
N GLU A 134 36.49 -2.16 22.50
CA GLU A 134 35.68 -2.20 23.74
C GLU A 134 35.28 -3.62 24.18
N PHE A 135 35.40 -4.62 23.31
CA PHE A 135 35.10 -6.02 23.65
C PHE A 135 36.12 -6.60 24.64
N SER A 136 35.69 -6.80 25.88
CA SER A 136 36.54 -7.06 27.06
C SER A 136 36.69 -8.53 27.46
N VAL A 137 36.29 -9.48 26.60
CA VAL A 137 36.40 -10.93 26.88
C VAL A 137 37.88 -11.39 26.80
N PRO A 138 38.38 -12.24 27.73
CA PRO A 138 39.75 -12.73 27.68
C PRO A 138 40.07 -13.59 26.45
N PHE A 139 41.00 -13.13 25.61
CA PHE A 139 41.43 -13.83 24.39
C PHE A 139 42.28 -15.08 24.69
N HIS A 140 41.87 -16.22 24.12
CA HIS A 140 42.55 -17.51 24.24
C HIS A 140 42.78 -18.13 22.85
N PRO A 141 44.01 -18.57 22.49
CA PRO A 141 44.34 -19.06 21.16
C PRO A 141 43.97 -20.54 20.91
N GLU A 142 43.10 -21.13 21.72
CA GLU A 142 42.67 -22.54 21.58
C GLU A 142 41.43 -22.64 20.70
N CYS A 143 41.47 -23.46 19.64
CA CYS A 143 40.44 -23.52 18.60
C CYS A 143 38.99 -23.65 19.13
N LEU A 144 38.75 -24.43 20.18
CA LEU A 144 37.42 -24.58 20.79
C LEU A 144 36.94 -23.29 21.49
N VAL A 145 37.84 -22.61 22.21
CA VAL A 145 37.53 -21.34 22.91
C VAL A 145 37.43 -20.17 21.91
N LEU A 146 38.24 -20.22 20.86
CA LEU A 146 38.31 -19.22 19.78
C LEU A 146 37.00 -19.15 18.98
N ASN A 147 36.37 -20.30 18.70
CA ASN A 147 35.03 -20.33 18.09
C ASN A 147 33.94 -19.71 18.98
N VAL A 148 34.04 -19.88 20.32
CA VAL A 148 33.12 -19.21 21.26
C VAL A 148 33.39 -17.71 21.28
N TYR A 149 34.66 -17.29 21.32
CA TYR A 149 35.09 -15.89 21.26
C TYR A 149 34.58 -15.19 19.98
N LYS A 150 34.66 -15.86 18.82
CA LYS A 150 34.15 -15.37 17.53
C LYS A 150 32.64 -15.10 17.57
N ARG A 151 31.84 -16.07 18.02
CA ARG A 151 30.37 -15.91 18.16
C ARG A 151 29.98 -14.83 19.17
N GLU A 152 30.70 -14.76 20.29
CA GLU A 152 30.45 -13.74 21.32
C GLU A 152 30.79 -12.33 20.80
N LEU A 153 31.86 -12.19 20.02
CA LEU A 153 32.21 -10.93 19.34
C LEU A 153 31.19 -10.57 18.25
N HIS A 154 30.72 -11.53 17.44
CA HIS A 154 29.64 -11.30 16.48
C HIS A 154 28.38 -10.76 17.18
N THR A 155 28.01 -11.38 18.30
CA THR A 155 26.85 -11.01 19.14
C THR A 155 27.02 -9.62 19.74
N HIS A 156 28.22 -9.28 20.24
CA HIS A 156 28.55 -7.95 20.74
C HIS A 156 28.47 -6.87 19.64
N VAL A 157 28.97 -7.17 18.44
CA VAL A 157 28.96 -6.26 17.29
C VAL A 157 27.54 -6.03 16.76
N GLU A 158 26.72 -7.09 16.62
CA GLU A 158 25.32 -6.97 16.20
C GLU A 158 24.50 -6.15 17.21
N ASN A 159 24.64 -6.44 18.52
CA ASN A 159 23.97 -5.68 19.57
C ASN A 159 24.45 -4.23 19.63
N GLY A 160 25.75 -3.97 19.49
CA GLY A 160 26.32 -2.62 19.51
C GLY A 160 25.86 -1.76 18.33
N LEU A 161 25.96 -2.27 17.10
CA LEU A 161 25.44 -1.55 15.92
C LEU A 161 23.92 -1.34 16.01
N GLY A 162 23.16 -2.39 16.37
CA GLY A 162 21.70 -2.31 16.52
C GLY A 162 21.26 -1.33 17.60
N SER A 163 21.98 -1.28 18.74
CA SER A 163 21.74 -0.32 19.81
C SER A 163 22.07 1.11 19.39
N ASN A 164 23.22 1.35 18.77
CA ASN A 164 23.63 2.68 18.33
C ASN A 164 22.71 3.24 17.23
N LEU A 165 22.24 2.39 16.30
CA LEU A 165 21.23 2.77 15.32
C LEU A 165 19.89 3.12 15.98
N ARG A 166 19.39 2.26 16.88
CA ARG A 166 18.15 2.52 17.62
C ARG A 166 18.23 3.84 18.41
N ALA A 167 19.34 4.08 19.10
CA ALA A 167 19.57 5.30 19.88
C ALA A 167 19.63 6.59 19.04
N ARG A 168 20.12 6.53 17.80
CA ARG A 168 20.17 7.71 16.90
C ARG A 168 18.90 7.93 16.07
N LEU A 169 18.23 6.85 15.66
CA LEU A 169 17.17 6.92 14.65
C LEU A 169 15.76 6.66 15.20
N SER A 170 15.59 5.80 16.21
CA SER A 170 14.25 5.29 16.58
C SER A 170 13.29 6.40 16.97
N THR A 171 13.69 7.32 17.86
CA THR A 171 12.85 8.44 18.29
C THR A 171 12.54 9.42 17.14
N ALA A 172 13.54 9.72 16.30
CA ALA A 172 13.38 10.66 15.19
C ALA A 172 12.45 10.11 14.09
N LEU A 173 12.53 8.81 13.80
CA LEU A 173 11.70 8.15 12.80
C LEU A 173 10.29 7.90 13.34
N ALA A 174 10.14 7.44 14.59
CA ALA A 174 8.83 7.28 15.23
C ALA A 174 8.03 8.59 15.26
N LEU A 175 8.65 9.71 15.66
CA LEU A 175 7.98 11.02 15.66
C LEU A 175 7.58 11.50 14.25
N ASN A 176 8.39 11.23 13.23
CA ASN A 176 8.08 11.61 11.84
C ASN A 176 6.91 10.79 11.27
N ILE A 177 6.85 9.50 11.62
CA ILE A 177 5.77 8.58 11.25
C ILE A 177 4.48 8.92 11.99
N GLU A 178 4.52 9.15 13.30
CA GLU A 178 3.37 9.59 14.09
C GLU A 178 2.82 10.94 13.58
N SER A 179 3.70 11.90 13.28
CA SER A 179 3.30 13.19 12.68
C SER A 179 2.65 13.01 11.30
N SER A 180 3.18 12.11 10.47
CA SER A 180 2.61 11.83 9.14
C SER A 180 1.27 11.10 9.22
N GLN A 181 1.13 10.12 10.11
CA GLN A 181 -0.14 9.43 10.37
C GLN A 181 -1.21 10.38 10.94
N ARG A 182 -0.82 11.30 11.84
CA ARG A 182 -1.69 12.36 12.35
C ARG A 182 -2.20 13.25 11.22
N GLU A 183 -1.31 13.80 10.40
CA GLU A 183 -1.71 14.65 9.27
C GLU A 183 -2.58 13.92 8.23
N MET A 184 -2.30 12.65 7.95
CA MET A 184 -3.19 11.80 7.12
C MET A 184 -4.59 11.68 7.74
N THR A 185 -4.65 11.41 9.04
CA THR A 185 -5.92 11.25 9.78
C THR A 185 -6.70 12.56 9.82
N ASP A 186 -6.03 13.69 10.11
CA ASP A 186 -6.64 15.02 10.18
C ASP A 186 -7.20 15.42 8.81
N ARG A 187 -6.39 15.35 7.73
CA ARG A 187 -6.83 15.73 6.37
C ARG A 187 -7.93 14.81 5.85
N MET A 188 -7.87 13.50 6.11
CA MET A 188 -8.95 12.59 5.71
C MET A 188 -10.23 12.80 6.53
N SER A 189 -10.12 13.13 7.83
CA SER A 189 -11.28 13.44 8.68
C SER A 189 -12.04 14.69 8.22
N GLY A 190 -11.37 15.62 7.54
CA GLY A 190 -12.00 16.76 6.89
C GLY A 190 -13.05 16.36 5.84
N LEU A 191 -12.83 15.24 5.14
CA LEU A 191 -13.73 14.69 4.13
C LEU A 191 -14.89 13.86 4.73
N LEU A 192 -14.76 13.42 5.98
CA LEU A 192 -15.80 12.65 6.66
C LEU A 192 -16.92 13.56 7.21
N PRO A 193 -18.19 13.09 7.16
CA PRO A 193 -19.28 13.70 7.93
C PRO A 193 -18.94 13.78 9.42
N GLU A 194 -19.41 14.82 10.10
CA GLU A 194 -19.06 15.09 11.51
C GLU A 194 -19.41 13.93 12.44
N THR A 195 -20.50 13.23 12.13
CA THR A 195 -20.93 11.99 12.79
C THR A 195 -19.90 10.86 12.71
N LYS A 196 -19.12 10.74 11.62
CA LYS A 196 -18.10 9.69 11.44
C LYS A 196 -16.68 10.14 11.80
N ARG A 197 -16.40 11.44 12.01
CA ARG A 197 -15.05 11.96 12.39
C ARG A 197 -14.48 11.37 13.68
N HIS A 198 -15.31 10.89 14.61
CA HIS A 198 -14.82 10.23 15.82
C HIS A 198 -14.28 8.79 15.58
N LEU A 199 -14.63 8.17 14.44
CA LEU A 199 -14.23 6.80 14.11
C LEU A 199 -12.80 6.73 13.54
N SER A 200 -12.36 7.72 12.77
CA SER A 200 -10.98 7.77 12.26
C SER A 200 -9.94 7.76 13.40
N MET A 201 -10.22 8.52 14.47
CA MET A 201 -9.44 8.54 15.72
C MET A 201 -9.38 7.19 16.44
N SER A 202 -10.34 6.30 16.20
CA SER A 202 -10.41 4.94 16.78
C SER A 202 -9.77 3.86 15.89
N ILE A 203 -9.45 4.17 14.62
CA ILE A 203 -8.97 3.21 13.61
C ILE A 203 -7.44 3.29 13.41
N MET A 204 -6.83 4.35 13.94
CA MET A 204 -5.41 4.40 14.31
C MET A 204 -5.02 3.15 15.13
N PRO A 205 -3.93 2.43 14.78
CA PRO A 205 -3.41 1.34 15.60
C PRO A 205 -3.16 1.79 17.06
N ARG A 206 -3.43 0.90 18.03
CA ARG A 206 -3.26 1.21 19.45
C ARG A 206 -1.78 1.37 19.81
N ARG A 207 -1.32 2.62 19.94
CA ARG A 207 -0.37 3.18 20.94
C ARG A 207 0.93 2.44 21.33
N GLU A 208 1.24 1.29 20.77
CA GLU A 208 2.58 0.70 20.84
C GLU A 208 3.49 1.54 19.92
N PRO A 209 4.66 2.00 20.40
CA PRO A 209 5.54 2.83 19.60
C PRO A 209 6.07 2.02 18.41
N PHE A 210 6.09 2.62 17.23
CA PHE A 210 6.67 1.97 16.05
C PHE A 210 8.18 1.80 16.23
N GLU A 211 8.60 0.58 16.57
CA GLU A 211 10.01 0.21 16.68
C GLU A 211 10.52 -0.45 15.39
N ILE A 212 11.49 0.20 14.73
CA ILE A 212 12.14 -0.33 13.53
C ILE A 212 13.03 -1.51 13.93
N LEU A 213 12.79 -2.67 13.33
CA LEU A 213 13.54 -3.89 13.62
C LEU A 213 14.80 -3.98 12.74
N TYR A 214 15.88 -3.35 13.19
CA TYR A 214 17.22 -3.43 12.58
C TYR A 214 17.77 -4.86 12.67
N ARG A 215 17.57 -5.68 11.64
CA ARG A 215 18.19 -7.01 11.51
C ARG A 215 19.59 -6.88 10.89
N LEU A 216 20.62 -7.24 11.66
CA LEU A 216 22.04 -7.12 11.29
C LEU A 216 22.80 -8.41 11.59
N ASN A 217 22.28 -9.55 11.12
CA ASN A 217 22.75 -10.90 11.47
C ASN A 217 24.26 -11.09 11.20
N CYS A 218 25.09 -10.86 12.22
CA CYS A 218 26.54 -10.85 12.08
C CYS A 218 27.11 -12.27 12.05
N ASP A 219 26.44 -13.22 12.69
CA ASP A 219 26.85 -14.63 12.73
C ASP A 219 26.89 -15.27 11.35
N ASN A 220 25.81 -15.18 10.57
CA ASN A 220 25.78 -15.71 9.20
C ASN A 220 26.68 -14.87 8.27
N LEU A 221 26.76 -13.56 8.48
CA LEU A 221 27.48 -12.62 7.64
C LEU A 221 29.02 -12.74 7.76
N CYS A 222 29.52 -13.14 8.92
CA CYS A 222 30.94 -13.38 9.21
C CYS A 222 31.29 -14.86 9.42
N ALA A 223 30.41 -15.79 9.03
CA ALA A 223 30.62 -17.23 9.18
C ALA A 223 31.95 -17.67 8.52
N ASP A 224 32.23 -17.16 7.32
CA ASP A 224 33.42 -17.47 6.51
C ASP A 224 34.72 -16.77 6.94
N PHE A 225 34.70 -15.96 8.00
CA PHE A 225 35.92 -15.39 8.59
C PHE A 225 36.87 -16.50 9.07
N HIS A 226 38.08 -16.53 8.52
CA HIS A 226 39.17 -17.43 8.89
C HIS A 226 40.37 -16.62 9.44
N GLU A 227 41.17 -17.23 10.30
CA GLU A 227 42.02 -16.49 11.26
C GLU A 227 43.52 -16.75 11.05
N ASP A 228 44.22 -15.81 10.41
CA ASP A 228 45.67 -15.88 10.20
C ASP A 228 46.42 -15.44 11.47
N LEU A 229 46.41 -16.31 12.49
CA LEU A 229 47.10 -16.16 13.78
C LEU A 229 48.53 -16.74 13.80
N GLU A 230 49.03 -17.24 12.67
CA GLU A 230 50.38 -17.78 12.54
C GLU A 230 51.46 -16.73 12.74
N PHE A 231 52.54 -17.10 13.43
CA PHE A 231 53.71 -16.22 13.62
C PHE A 231 54.53 -16.12 12.33
N ARG A 232 54.29 -15.07 11.54
CA ARG A 232 55.03 -14.76 10.31
C ARG A 232 56.04 -13.65 10.57
N PHE A 233 57.31 -14.02 10.74
CA PHE A 233 58.40 -13.08 11.05
C PHE A 233 58.52 -11.98 9.98
N SER A 234 58.47 -10.72 10.39
CA SER A 234 58.36 -9.54 9.53
C SER A 234 59.58 -9.32 8.61
N TRP A 235 60.73 -9.88 8.98
CA TRP A 235 61.97 -9.89 8.17
C TRP A 235 62.30 -11.26 7.58
N GLY A 236 61.34 -12.20 7.60
CA GLY A 236 61.50 -13.52 7.00
C GLY A 236 61.77 -13.45 5.50
N ILE A 237 62.60 -14.36 4.98
CA ILE A 237 63.04 -14.37 3.57
C ILE A 237 61.84 -14.37 2.60
N THR A 238 60.75 -15.07 2.94
CA THR A 238 59.49 -15.09 2.17
C THR A 238 58.78 -13.73 2.15
N ALA A 239 58.76 -13.00 3.26
CA ALA A 239 58.22 -11.63 3.32
C ALA A 239 59.09 -10.63 2.56
N LEU A 240 60.42 -10.80 2.63
CA LEU A 240 61.38 -10.01 1.86
C LEU A 240 61.23 -10.22 0.34
N ILE A 241 61.08 -11.48 -0.10
CA ILE A 241 60.80 -11.85 -1.49
C ILE A 241 59.47 -11.23 -1.94
N ASN A 242 58.36 -11.49 -1.23
CA ASN A 242 57.04 -10.97 -1.61
C ASN A 242 56.99 -9.44 -1.67
N ARG A 243 57.76 -8.74 -0.81
CA ARG A 243 57.87 -7.27 -0.82
C ARG A 243 58.70 -6.72 -1.99
N PHE A 244 59.54 -7.55 -2.62
CA PHE A 244 60.31 -7.21 -3.82
C PHE A 244 59.56 -7.61 -5.10
N THR A 245 58.97 -8.81 -5.17
CA THR A 245 58.22 -9.30 -6.35
C THR A 245 56.86 -8.62 -6.50
N GLY A 246 56.13 -8.39 -5.39
CA GLY A 246 54.80 -7.77 -5.41
C GLY A 246 54.78 -6.27 -5.74
N LYS A 247 55.93 -5.62 -5.97
CA LYS A 247 56.03 -4.15 -6.09
C LYS A 247 55.95 -3.57 -7.50
N GLN A 248 55.78 -4.38 -8.55
CA GLN A 248 55.53 -3.90 -9.92
C GLN A 248 54.04 -3.95 -10.35
N GLY A 249 53.13 -4.37 -9.47
CA GLY A 249 51.72 -4.69 -9.80
C GLY A 249 50.66 -3.60 -9.61
N HIS A 250 50.99 -2.30 -9.68
CA HIS A 250 50.00 -1.23 -9.45
C HIS A 250 50.02 -0.09 -10.48
N LYS A 251 49.34 -0.32 -11.62
CA LYS A 251 48.59 0.71 -12.36
C LYS A 251 47.34 0.07 -12.99
N LEU A 252 46.18 0.71 -12.75
CA LEU A 252 44.99 0.91 -13.62
C LEU A 252 44.60 -0.18 -14.65
N ALA A 253 43.32 -0.52 -14.86
CA ALA A 253 42.17 0.40 -14.90
C ALA A 253 40.80 -0.26 -14.53
N ILE A 254 39.71 0.35 -14.99
CA ILE A 254 38.30 0.16 -14.55
C ILE A 254 37.48 -0.63 -15.59
N ALA A 255 36.49 -1.38 -15.10
CA ALA A 255 35.29 -1.93 -15.77
C ALA A 255 35.45 -2.82 -17.02
N ASN A 256 34.92 -4.06 -16.93
CA ASN A 256 33.58 -4.31 -17.45
C ASN A 256 32.92 -5.56 -16.83
N TYR A 257 31.58 -5.58 -16.84
CA TYR A 257 30.73 -6.76 -16.62
C TYR A 257 30.30 -7.29 -18.01
N PRO A 258 30.06 -8.60 -18.20
CA PRO A 258 28.85 -9.28 -17.75
C PRO A 258 29.19 -10.41 -16.74
N GLN A 259 28.33 -10.82 -15.81
CA GLN A 259 26.95 -11.32 -15.91
C GLN A 259 26.84 -12.66 -16.66
N ASP A 260 26.83 -13.74 -15.89
CA ASP A 260 25.68 -14.65 -15.91
C ASP A 260 25.56 -15.45 -14.62
N ILE A 261 24.34 -15.93 -14.33
CA ILE A 261 23.99 -16.70 -13.13
C ILE A 261 23.61 -18.12 -13.56
N SER A 262 24.08 -19.14 -12.84
CA SER A 262 23.62 -20.52 -13.07
C SER A 262 23.49 -21.28 -11.75
N GLN A 263 22.25 -21.59 -11.39
CA GLN A 263 21.88 -22.65 -10.44
C GLN A 263 21.77 -23.97 -11.22
N SER A 264 22.02 -25.12 -10.59
CA SER A 264 21.07 -26.26 -10.58
C SER A 264 21.62 -27.43 -9.75
N LEU A 265 20.71 -28.28 -9.26
CA LEU A 265 20.98 -29.64 -8.82
C LEU A 265 20.61 -30.66 -9.93
N ALA A 266 20.98 -31.92 -9.67
CA ALA A 266 20.34 -33.16 -10.13
C ALA A 266 20.58 -33.67 -11.58
N SER A 267 20.51 -35.00 -11.67
CA SER A 267 20.74 -35.91 -12.81
C SER A 267 19.41 -36.57 -13.25
N PRO A 268 19.37 -37.64 -14.10
CA PRO A 268 20.31 -38.14 -15.13
C PRO A 268 19.61 -38.39 -16.50
N THR A 269 20.31 -38.89 -17.53
CA THR A 269 19.99 -40.10 -18.35
C THR A 269 20.85 -40.24 -19.62
N ASP A 270 20.97 -41.48 -20.09
CA ASP A 270 21.81 -42.03 -21.17
C ASP A 270 21.70 -41.41 -22.58
N SER A 271 22.79 -41.43 -23.36
CA SER A 271 22.90 -42.34 -24.53
C SER A 271 24.35 -42.51 -25.04
N ILE A 272 24.61 -43.68 -25.65
CA ILE A 272 25.88 -44.25 -26.15
C ILE A 272 25.95 -44.04 -27.68
N ASP A 273 27.06 -43.94 -28.44
CA ASP A 273 28.47 -44.42 -28.36
C ASP A 273 29.45 -43.28 -28.85
N SER A 274 30.77 -43.37 -29.12
CA SER A 274 31.67 -44.52 -29.39
C SER A 274 33.18 -44.33 -29.13
N VAL A 275 33.89 -45.44 -29.31
CA VAL A 275 35.33 -45.73 -29.17
C VAL A 275 36.35 -44.76 -29.82
N LYS A 276 37.42 -44.45 -29.05
CA LYS A 276 38.73 -45.14 -29.18
C LYS A 276 39.64 -45.00 -27.94
N PHE A 277 40.60 -45.93 -27.82
CA PHE A 277 41.42 -46.24 -26.63
C PHE A 277 42.51 -45.21 -26.28
N VAL A 278 42.83 -45.06 -24.98
CA VAL A 278 44.07 -45.56 -24.31
C VAL A 278 44.03 -45.24 -22.79
N THR A 279 44.80 -45.97 -21.96
CA THR A 279 44.77 -46.01 -20.49
C THR A 279 45.74 -45.04 -19.76
N ASN A 280 45.64 -45.06 -18.41
CA ASN A 280 46.59 -44.64 -17.34
C ASN A 280 46.26 -43.36 -16.51
N PRO A 281 46.75 -43.26 -15.24
CA PRO A 281 45.91 -42.74 -14.16
C PRO A 281 46.46 -41.54 -13.35
N VAL A 282 45.60 -41.05 -12.44
CA VAL A 282 45.84 -40.37 -11.14
C VAL A 282 47.25 -39.79 -10.88
N SER A 283 47.32 -38.47 -10.67
CA SER A 283 48.48 -37.78 -10.08
C SER A 283 48.11 -36.89 -8.89
N PHE A 284 48.63 -37.24 -7.71
CA PHE A 284 48.81 -36.29 -6.60
C PHE A 284 50.18 -35.63 -6.74
N SER A 285 50.25 -34.36 -7.18
CA SER A 285 51.43 -33.51 -6.96
C SER A 285 51.21 -32.05 -7.35
N SER A 286 51.50 -31.14 -6.42
CA SER A 286 51.81 -29.73 -6.69
C SER A 286 52.58 -29.17 -5.50
N GLY A 287 53.85 -28.82 -5.70
CA GLY A 287 54.73 -28.32 -4.64
C GLY A 287 56.18 -28.77 -4.78
N ASN A 288 56.93 -28.14 -5.70
CA ASN A 288 58.39 -27.91 -5.55
C ASN A 288 59.05 -27.02 -6.64
N ASP A 289 58.30 -26.32 -7.50
CA ASP A 289 58.87 -25.65 -8.68
C ASP A 289 59.67 -24.36 -8.41
N ASP A 290 59.42 -23.67 -7.29
CA ASP A 290 60.06 -22.37 -6.97
C ASP A 290 61.60 -22.43 -6.83
N TRP A 291 62.15 -23.58 -6.46
CA TRP A 291 63.60 -23.77 -6.37
C TRP A 291 64.31 -23.81 -7.73
N SER A 292 63.58 -23.99 -8.84
CA SER A 292 64.15 -24.11 -10.17
C SER A 292 64.65 -22.78 -10.75
N LEU A 293 63.96 -21.67 -10.48
CA LEU A 293 64.27 -20.36 -11.07
C LEU A 293 65.46 -19.67 -10.40
N ALA A 294 65.53 -19.69 -9.06
CA ALA A 294 66.68 -19.18 -8.33
C ALA A 294 67.97 -19.89 -8.75
N THR A 295 67.90 -21.22 -8.92
CA THR A 295 69.00 -22.06 -9.41
C THR A 295 69.44 -21.66 -10.83
N ARG A 296 68.50 -21.41 -11.75
CA ARG A 296 68.81 -20.98 -13.13
C ARG A 296 69.48 -19.60 -13.20
N ILE A 297 69.06 -18.64 -12.37
CA ILE A 297 69.69 -17.31 -12.32
C ILE A 297 71.11 -17.39 -11.75
N ALA A 298 71.33 -18.22 -10.72
CA ALA A 298 72.66 -18.44 -10.16
C ALA A 298 73.63 -19.01 -11.22
N ILE A 299 73.22 -20.04 -11.96
CA ILE A 299 74.06 -20.70 -12.98
C ILE A 299 74.35 -19.77 -14.15
N ALA A 300 73.38 -18.95 -14.60
CA ALA A 300 73.56 -18.03 -15.72
C ALA A 300 74.62 -16.93 -15.47
N SER A 301 74.97 -16.64 -14.22
CA SER A 301 75.98 -15.62 -13.85
C SER A 301 77.44 -16.07 -14.04
N ILE A 302 77.68 -17.37 -14.21
CA ILE A 302 79.00 -18.01 -14.12
C ILE A 302 79.86 -17.82 -15.40
N THR A 303 79.24 -17.45 -16.54
CA THR A 303 79.89 -17.47 -17.86
C THR A 303 80.54 -16.16 -18.32
N SER A 304 80.48 -15.08 -17.52
CA SER A 304 81.15 -13.81 -17.85
C SER A 304 82.60 -13.78 -17.34
N GLN A 305 83.56 -13.39 -18.18
CA GLN A 305 84.98 -13.30 -17.80
C GLN A 305 85.27 -12.24 -16.71
N GLY A 306 84.37 -11.27 -16.50
CA GLY A 306 84.46 -10.34 -15.36
C GLY A 306 84.13 -11.01 -14.01
N THR A 307 83.30 -12.05 -14.00
CA THR A 307 82.80 -12.69 -12.78
C THR A 307 83.91 -13.42 -12.01
N MET A 308 84.90 -14.00 -12.69
CA MET A 308 85.97 -14.78 -12.04
C MET A 308 86.80 -13.94 -11.06
N GLY A 309 87.20 -12.72 -11.45
CA GLY A 309 87.92 -11.80 -10.55
C GLY A 309 87.06 -11.35 -9.37
N GLY A 310 85.77 -11.05 -9.64
CA GLY A 310 84.79 -10.71 -8.60
C GLY A 310 84.58 -11.83 -7.58
N LEU A 311 84.46 -13.08 -8.03
CA LEU A 311 84.30 -14.26 -7.17
C LEU A 311 85.53 -14.54 -6.31
N ILE A 312 86.75 -14.34 -6.84
CA ILE A 312 87.99 -14.52 -6.06
C ILE A 312 88.10 -13.45 -4.97
N VAL A 313 87.84 -12.18 -5.29
CA VAL A 313 87.87 -11.08 -4.30
C VAL A 313 86.74 -11.24 -3.27
N ALA A 314 85.52 -11.56 -3.70
CA ALA A 314 84.39 -11.83 -2.80
C ALA A 314 84.64 -13.06 -1.92
N GLY A 315 85.23 -14.12 -2.46
CA GLY A 315 85.60 -15.32 -1.71
C GLY A 315 86.69 -15.06 -0.66
N PHE A 316 87.69 -14.23 -0.98
CA PHE A 316 88.75 -13.84 -0.03
C PHE A 316 88.21 -12.91 1.07
N MET A 317 87.27 -12.01 0.74
CA MET A 317 86.52 -11.21 1.70
C MET A 317 85.59 -12.07 2.57
N LEU A 318 84.93 -13.09 2.01
CA LEU A 318 84.15 -14.06 2.78
C LEU A 318 85.02 -14.84 3.79
N LYS A 319 86.25 -15.19 3.38
CA LYS A 319 87.18 -15.96 4.22
C LYS A 319 87.82 -15.14 5.34
N THR A 320 88.01 -13.83 5.15
CA THR A 320 88.68 -12.95 6.13
C THR A 320 87.71 -12.15 7.01
N VAL A 321 86.61 -11.66 6.45
CA VAL A 321 85.59 -10.85 7.14
C VAL A 321 84.23 -11.56 7.20
N GLY A 322 83.90 -12.38 6.20
CA GLY A 322 82.59 -13.01 6.05
C GLY A 322 82.11 -13.79 7.27
N TRP A 323 82.93 -14.61 7.92
CA TRP A 323 82.48 -15.34 9.14
C TRP A 323 82.08 -14.39 10.28
N ARG A 324 82.73 -13.23 10.43
CA ARG A 324 82.35 -12.20 11.40
C ARG A 324 81.10 -11.45 10.94
N LEU A 325 81.00 -11.10 9.66
CA LEU A 325 79.84 -10.40 9.11
C LEU A 325 78.57 -11.26 9.17
N ILE A 326 78.67 -12.55 8.80
CA ILE A 326 77.59 -13.56 8.89
C ILE A 326 77.23 -13.84 10.35
N GLY A 327 78.22 -13.89 11.26
CA GLY A 327 77.97 -14.00 12.70
C GLY A 327 77.21 -12.78 13.25
N ILE A 328 77.58 -11.56 12.84
CA ILE A 328 76.93 -10.32 13.27
C ILE A 328 75.52 -10.18 12.65
N THR A 329 75.34 -10.41 11.35
CA THR A 329 74.01 -10.33 10.72
C THR A 329 73.10 -11.47 11.19
N GLY A 330 73.64 -12.67 11.41
CA GLY A 330 72.93 -13.79 12.03
C GLY A 330 72.52 -13.51 13.47
N ALA A 331 73.39 -12.87 14.27
CA ALA A 331 73.06 -12.44 15.63
C ALA A 331 72.00 -11.33 15.65
N ILE A 332 72.08 -10.34 14.75
CA ILE A 332 71.06 -9.29 14.60
C ILE A 332 69.72 -9.87 14.14
N TYR A 333 69.72 -10.75 13.14
CA TYR A 333 68.53 -11.46 12.66
C TYR A 333 67.91 -12.34 13.75
N GLY A 334 68.73 -13.09 14.49
CA GLY A 334 68.31 -13.92 15.61
C GLY A 334 67.76 -13.10 16.79
N ALA A 335 68.37 -11.96 17.10
CA ALA A 335 67.89 -11.03 18.12
C ALA A 335 66.55 -10.40 17.72
N LEU A 336 66.39 -9.98 16.46
CA LEU A 336 65.11 -9.49 15.92
C LEU A 336 64.04 -10.59 15.94
N TYR A 337 64.36 -11.82 15.52
CA TYR A 337 63.46 -12.95 15.55
C TYR A 337 63.00 -13.29 16.98
N PHE A 338 63.94 -13.31 17.94
CA PHE A 338 63.63 -13.58 19.34
C PHE A 338 62.84 -12.43 19.98
N TYR A 339 63.18 -11.17 19.67
CA TYR A 339 62.41 -9.99 20.09
C TYR A 339 60.98 -10.03 19.55
N GLU A 340 60.78 -10.29 18.26
CA GLU A 340 59.45 -10.37 17.64
C GLU A 340 58.65 -11.55 18.20
N ARG A 341 59.29 -12.70 18.44
CA ARG A 341 58.65 -13.90 19.02
C ARG A 341 58.33 -13.76 20.52
N LEU A 342 59.10 -13.00 21.28
CA LEU A 342 58.76 -12.60 22.66
C LEU A 342 57.64 -11.55 22.67
N THR A 343 57.61 -10.65 21.68
CA THR A 343 56.58 -9.62 21.54
C THR A 343 55.22 -10.21 21.08
N TRP A 344 55.23 -11.38 20.41
CA TRP A 344 54.06 -12.15 19.96
C TRP A 344 53.27 -12.84 21.10
N THR A 345 52.95 -12.06 22.13
CA THR A 345 52.08 -12.44 23.25
C THR A 345 50.61 -12.59 22.82
N ASN A 346 49.77 -13.18 23.67
CA ASN A 346 48.33 -13.29 23.41
C ASN A 346 47.66 -11.92 23.15
N LYS A 347 48.17 -10.82 23.74
CA LYS A 347 47.67 -9.45 23.46
C LYS A 347 48.08 -8.90 22.09
N ALA A 348 49.17 -9.41 21.50
CA ALA A 348 49.53 -9.09 20.10
C ALA A 348 48.62 -9.84 19.13
N LYS A 349 48.38 -11.15 19.40
CA LYS A 349 47.43 -11.98 18.64
C LYS A 349 46.01 -11.42 18.67
N GLU A 350 45.52 -11.03 19.85
CA GLU A 350 44.19 -10.41 20.02
C GLU A 350 44.02 -9.17 19.13
N ARG A 351 45.02 -8.27 19.12
CA ARG A 351 44.98 -7.05 18.29
C ARG A 351 44.98 -7.36 16.80
N GLU A 352 45.78 -8.33 16.36
CA GLU A 352 45.83 -8.71 14.95
C GLU A 352 44.54 -9.44 14.52
N PHE A 353 43.98 -10.31 15.35
CA PHE A 353 42.63 -10.87 15.19
C PHE A 353 41.59 -9.76 15.08
N LYS A 354 41.55 -8.81 16.03
CA LYS A 354 40.59 -7.68 16.02
C LYS A 354 40.75 -6.84 14.76
N ARG A 355 41.97 -6.60 14.28
CA ARG A 355 42.26 -5.89 13.02
C ARG A 355 41.76 -6.64 11.78
N GLN A 356 42.02 -7.96 11.69
CA GLN A 356 41.54 -8.81 10.61
C GLN A 356 40.00 -8.87 10.60
N TYR A 357 39.39 -9.09 11.76
CA TYR A 357 37.95 -9.13 11.96
C TYR A 357 37.28 -7.81 11.57
N VAL A 358 37.77 -6.66 12.05
CA VAL A 358 37.23 -5.33 11.70
C VAL A 358 37.29 -5.10 10.19
N SER A 359 38.38 -5.52 9.52
CA SER A 359 38.48 -5.41 8.06
C SER A 359 37.44 -6.28 7.34
N HIS A 360 37.28 -7.54 7.77
CA HIS A 360 36.33 -8.48 7.19
C HIS A 360 34.88 -8.04 7.41
N ALA A 361 34.51 -7.77 8.66
CA ALA A 361 33.19 -7.29 9.05
C ALA A 361 32.86 -5.95 8.38
N THR A 362 33.82 -5.02 8.23
CA THR A 362 33.60 -3.77 7.47
C THR A 362 33.21 -4.03 6.02
N GLN A 363 33.88 -4.97 5.33
CA GLN A 363 33.56 -5.31 3.95
C GLN A 363 32.19 -5.99 3.85
N LYS A 364 31.91 -6.94 4.75
CA LYS A 364 30.65 -7.71 4.76
C LYS A 364 29.44 -6.85 5.15
N LEU A 365 29.55 -6.04 6.21
CA LEU A 365 28.49 -5.14 6.66
C LEU A 365 28.09 -4.14 5.56
N ARG A 366 29.05 -3.63 4.77
CA ARG A 366 28.76 -2.76 3.62
C ARG A 366 27.85 -3.41 2.58
N LEU A 367 27.94 -4.73 2.36
CA LEU A 367 27.08 -5.45 1.42
C LEU A 367 25.62 -5.57 1.90
N ILE A 368 25.38 -5.47 3.22
CA ILE A 368 24.02 -5.51 3.78
C ILE A 368 23.45 -4.12 4.09
N VAL A 369 24.21 -3.03 3.93
CA VAL A 369 23.71 -1.67 4.23
C VAL A 369 22.42 -1.40 3.47
N ASP A 370 22.47 -1.57 2.15
CA ASP A 370 21.36 -1.23 1.25
C ASP A 370 20.16 -2.16 1.49
N LEU A 371 20.41 -3.43 1.83
CA LEU A 371 19.39 -4.40 2.23
C LEU A 371 18.75 -4.02 3.57
N THR A 372 19.53 -3.60 4.57
CA THR A 372 18.99 -3.17 5.88
C THR A 372 18.24 -1.85 5.75
N SER A 373 18.73 -0.88 4.97
CA SER A 373 18.01 0.38 4.74
C SER A 373 16.72 0.17 3.96
N ALA A 374 16.72 -0.64 2.91
CA ALA A 374 15.50 -1.00 2.17
C ALA A 374 14.48 -1.78 3.03
N ASN A 375 14.94 -2.70 3.89
CA ASN A 375 14.06 -3.39 4.84
C ASN A 375 13.47 -2.44 5.89
N CYS A 376 14.18 -1.38 6.28
CA CYS A 376 13.66 -0.35 7.18
C CYS A 376 12.68 0.60 6.46
N SER A 377 13.00 1.03 5.24
CA SER A 377 12.15 1.91 4.44
C SER A 377 10.84 1.20 4.04
N HIS A 378 10.89 -0.11 3.74
CA HIS A 378 9.70 -0.94 3.52
C HIS A 378 8.83 -1.11 4.77
N GLN A 379 9.41 -1.28 5.97
CA GLN A 379 8.63 -1.31 7.23
C GLN A 379 7.82 -0.01 7.40
N VAL A 380 8.46 1.14 7.16
CA VAL A 380 7.80 2.45 7.21
C VAL A 380 6.74 2.60 6.11
N GLN A 381 7.03 2.16 4.89
CA GLN A 381 6.08 2.16 3.78
C GLN A 381 4.81 1.36 4.13
N GLN A 382 4.98 0.19 4.74
CA GLN A 382 3.88 -0.72 5.06
C GLN A 382 2.94 -0.12 6.12
N GLU A 383 3.47 0.43 7.22
CA GLU A 383 2.65 1.04 8.28
C GLU A 383 1.87 2.27 7.80
N LEU A 384 2.53 3.14 7.02
CA LEU A 384 1.88 4.33 6.44
C LEU A 384 0.82 3.93 5.41
N SER A 385 1.13 3.01 4.51
CA SER A 385 0.21 2.57 3.46
C SER A 385 -0.99 1.80 4.02
N SER A 386 -0.78 1.02 5.09
CA SER A 386 -1.84 0.34 5.85
C SER A 386 -2.76 1.34 6.54
N THR A 387 -2.19 2.35 7.21
CA THR A 387 -2.96 3.43 7.85
C THR A 387 -3.74 4.23 6.81
N PHE A 388 -3.10 4.60 5.71
CA PHE A 388 -3.71 5.36 4.62
C PHE A 388 -4.83 4.57 3.92
N ALA A 389 -4.65 3.28 3.63
CA ALA A 389 -5.69 2.44 3.01
C ALA A 389 -6.93 2.29 3.91
N ARG A 390 -6.76 2.19 5.24
CA ARG A 390 -7.88 2.22 6.20
C ARG A 390 -8.61 3.57 6.17
N LEU A 391 -7.88 4.67 6.06
CA LEU A 391 -8.45 6.01 6.00
C LEU A 391 -9.23 6.24 4.68
N CYS A 392 -8.75 5.74 3.53
CA CYS A 392 -9.51 5.77 2.28
C CYS A 392 -10.83 4.99 2.42
N HIS A 393 -10.78 3.74 2.91
CA HIS A 393 -11.98 2.91 3.06
C HIS A 393 -13.09 3.58 3.89
N LEU A 394 -12.74 4.42 4.87
CA LEU A 394 -13.73 5.18 5.64
C LEU A 394 -14.41 6.29 4.82
N VAL A 395 -13.68 6.93 3.91
CA VAL A 395 -14.27 7.92 2.98
C VAL A 395 -15.04 7.21 1.88
N ASP A 396 -14.54 6.09 1.34
CA ASP A 396 -15.25 5.24 0.37
C ASP A 396 -16.57 4.69 0.93
N GLU A 397 -16.61 4.35 2.23
CA GLU A 397 -17.85 3.96 2.92
C GLU A 397 -18.81 5.15 3.04
N ALA A 398 -18.31 6.35 3.35
CA ALA A 398 -19.13 7.57 3.46
C ALA A 398 -19.63 8.08 2.10
N THR A 399 -18.86 7.94 1.01
CA THR A 399 -19.33 8.26 -0.35
C THR A 399 -20.33 7.23 -0.85
N SER A 400 -20.13 5.95 -0.54
CA SER A 400 -21.12 4.89 -0.82
C SER A 400 -22.44 5.13 -0.08
N GLU A 401 -22.39 5.56 1.18
CA GLU A 401 -23.57 5.98 1.96
C GLU A 401 -24.31 7.14 1.27
N MET A 402 -23.60 8.20 0.87
CA MET A 402 -24.18 9.34 0.13
C MET A 402 -24.79 8.95 -1.23
N ASP A 403 -24.20 7.99 -1.96
CA ASP A 403 -24.80 7.43 -3.18
C ASP A 403 -26.07 6.60 -2.89
N THR A 404 -26.12 5.85 -1.78
CA THR A 404 -27.37 5.19 -1.36
C THR A 404 -28.47 6.18 -0.95
N ASP A 405 -28.11 7.32 -0.36
CA ASP A 405 -29.05 8.42 -0.10
C ASP A 405 -29.56 9.03 -1.41
N LEU A 406 -28.68 9.33 -2.38
CA LEU A 406 -29.08 9.85 -3.69
C LEU A 406 -30.04 8.90 -4.44
N LYS A 407 -29.80 7.59 -4.35
CA LYS A 407 -30.70 6.55 -4.89
C LYS A 407 -32.04 6.54 -4.15
N THR A 408 -32.03 6.66 -2.83
CA THR A 408 -33.26 6.72 -2.01
C THR A 408 -34.09 7.97 -2.31
N ILE A 409 -33.45 9.14 -2.43
CA ILE A 409 -34.09 10.41 -2.81
C ILE A 409 -34.64 10.33 -4.26
N ALA A 410 -33.94 9.67 -5.18
CA ALA A 410 -34.45 9.45 -6.53
C ALA A 410 -35.71 8.57 -6.54
N LEU A 411 -35.80 7.57 -5.64
CA LEU A 411 -37.00 6.75 -5.48
C LEU A 411 -38.17 7.53 -4.85
N THR A 412 -37.93 8.35 -3.82
CA THR A 412 -38.99 9.19 -3.22
C THR A 412 -39.50 10.25 -4.20
N LEU A 413 -38.63 10.86 -5.01
CA LEU A 413 -39.05 11.78 -6.07
C LEU A 413 -39.95 11.08 -7.10
N ARG A 414 -39.66 9.83 -7.47
CA ARG A 414 -40.49 9.05 -8.40
C ARG A 414 -41.86 8.70 -7.81
N THR A 415 -41.95 8.31 -6.54
CA THR A 415 -43.25 8.04 -5.90
C THR A 415 -44.07 9.31 -5.68
N LEU A 416 -43.44 10.45 -5.40
CA LEU A 416 -44.08 11.77 -5.38
C LEU A 416 -44.60 12.17 -6.78
N GLU A 417 -43.88 11.84 -7.86
CA GLU A 417 -44.35 12.06 -9.24
C GLU A 417 -45.59 11.22 -9.59
N GLU A 418 -45.57 9.93 -9.25
CA GLU A 418 -46.70 9.03 -9.48
C GLU A 418 -47.93 9.44 -8.65
N ALA A 419 -47.74 9.80 -7.38
CA ALA A 419 -48.79 10.35 -6.52
C ALA A 419 -49.38 11.65 -7.11
N ALA A 420 -48.53 12.58 -7.59
CA ALA A 420 -48.99 13.81 -8.22
C ALA A 420 -49.75 13.57 -9.54
N ALA A 421 -49.33 12.60 -10.34
CA ALA A 421 -50.03 12.23 -11.57
C ALA A 421 -51.43 11.63 -11.26
N ASN A 422 -51.48 10.67 -10.33
CA ASN A 422 -52.73 10.04 -9.91
C ASN A 422 -53.70 11.04 -9.26
N ALA A 423 -53.21 11.94 -8.41
CA ALA A 423 -54.02 12.99 -7.80
C ALA A 423 -54.58 13.98 -8.84
N LYS A 424 -53.80 14.37 -9.87
CA LYS A 424 -54.31 15.20 -11.00
C LYS A 424 -55.43 14.48 -11.76
N VAL A 425 -55.26 13.19 -12.06
CA VAL A 425 -56.28 12.39 -12.77
C VAL A 425 -57.57 12.28 -11.95
N LEU A 426 -57.47 12.01 -10.64
CA LEU A 426 -58.62 11.95 -9.74
C LEU A 426 -59.32 13.32 -9.62
N ARG A 427 -58.56 14.43 -9.53
CA ARG A 427 -59.12 15.78 -9.44
C ARG A 427 -59.89 16.15 -10.72
N ASN A 428 -59.36 15.78 -11.88
CA ASN A 428 -60.03 16.00 -13.16
C ASN A 428 -61.33 15.17 -13.26
N LYS A 429 -61.36 13.94 -12.74
CA LYS A 429 -62.60 13.14 -12.63
C LYS A 429 -63.62 13.74 -11.66
N ALA A 430 -63.17 14.30 -10.53
CA ALA A 430 -64.05 14.98 -9.58
C ALA A 430 -64.66 16.26 -10.19
N ASN A 431 -63.87 17.05 -10.93
CA ASN A 431 -64.37 18.20 -11.70
C ASN A 431 -65.40 17.78 -12.76
N TYR A 432 -65.14 16.70 -13.50
CA TYR A 432 -66.09 16.17 -14.47
C TYR A 432 -67.43 15.79 -13.80
N LEU A 433 -67.40 15.04 -12.70
CA LEU A 433 -68.60 14.67 -11.94
C LEU A 433 -69.36 15.90 -11.42
N ALA A 434 -68.67 16.93 -10.92
CA ALA A 434 -69.30 18.17 -10.48
C ALA A 434 -70.02 18.90 -11.64
N ASN A 435 -69.40 18.95 -12.82
CA ASN A 435 -69.97 19.56 -14.02
C ASN A 435 -71.18 18.77 -14.55
N GLU A 436 -71.12 17.44 -14.59
CA GLU A 436 -72.26 16.60 -15.00
C GLU A 436 -73.47 16.80 -14.07
N LEU A 437 -73.25 16.93 -12.76
CA LEU A 437 -74.31 17.26 -11.80
C LEU A 437 -74.81 18.71 -11.94
N GLU A 438 -74.02 19.65 -12.46
CA GLU A 438 -74.49 21.00 -12.82
C GLU A 438 -75.32 20.99 -14.10
N LEU A 439 -74.91 20.23 -15.12
CA LEU A 439 -75.71 20.01 -16.33
C LEU A 439 -77.04 19.31 -16.01
N PHE A 440 -77.02 18.30 -15.14
CA PHE A 440 -78.23 17.64 -14.65
C PHE A 440 -79.17 18.62 -13.91
N ASP A 441 -78.65 19.41 -12.95
CA ASP A 441 -79.45 20.43 -12.27
C ASP A 441 -80.02 21.47 -13.25
N ALA A 442 -79.22 21.92 -14.23
CA ALA A 442 -79.68 22.88 -15.23
C ALA A 442 -80.81 22.32 -16.11
N ALA A 443 -80.64 21.10 -16.62
CA ALA A 443 -81.56 20.46 -17.55
C ALA A 443 -82.84 19.91 -16.89
N TYR A 444 -82.76 19.44 -15.64
CA TYR A 444 -83.83 18.66 -15.00
C TYR A 444 -84.33 19.21 -13.65
N ILE A 445 -83.71 20.23 -13.05
CA ILE A 445 -84.14 20.77 -11.74
C ILE A 445 -84.40 22.29 -11.78
N ARG A 446 -83.52 23.07 -12.40
CA ARG A 446 -83.67 24.53 -12.60
C ARG A 446 -84.66 24.86 -13.72
N SER A 447 -84.78 23.99 -14.72
CA SER A 447 -85.78 24.05 -15.81
C SER A 447 -87.24 23.82 -15.37
N LEU A 448 -87.45 23.56 -14.07
CA LEU A 448 -88.75 23.29 -13.47
C LEU A 448 -89.36 24.51 -12.76
N ASN A 449 -88.59 25.60 -12.61
CA ASN A 449 -88.97 26.83 -11.90
C ASN A 449 -89.49 27.89 -12.87
#